data_AF-A0A0M8MUH7-F1
#
_entry.id   AF-A0A0M8MUH7-F1
#
_cell.length_a   1.000
_cell.length_b   1.000
_cell.length_c   1.000
_cell.angle_alpha   90.00
_cell.angle_beta   90.00
_cell.angle_gamma   90.00
#
_symmetry.space_group_name_H-M   'P 1'
#
loop_
_entity.id
_entity.type
_entity.pdbx_description
1 polymer ?
#
loop_
_entity_poly.entity_id
_entity_poly.type
_entity_poly.pdbx_seq_one_letter_code
_entity_poly.pdbx_strand_id
1 'polypeptide(L)'
;MASSSSSASQLPAKKQQGRLVLETLEPLSGDRKCFRLINGVLVEKTVQDVVPALKTNQEGLRKILEDLLKSYKTKQDELDKWKKKNNVQVVQQ
;
A
#
# COMPACT_ATOMS: atom_id res chain seq x y z
N MET A 1 -15.83 -11.71 1.48
CA MET A 1 -14.66 -11.91 0.59
C MET A 1 -14.48 -10.79 -0.44
N ALA A 2 -15.55 -10.18 -1.00
CA ALA A 2 -15.42 -9.08 -1.96
C ALA A 2 -14.81 -7.77 -1.38
N SER A 3 -15.07 -7.45 -0.11
CA SER A 3 -14.53 -6.23 0.54
C SER A 3 -13.02 -6.29 0.80
N SER A 4 -12.46 -7.50 0.85
CA SER A 4 -11.03 -7.74 1.11
C SER A 4 -10.19 -7.48 -0.14
N SER A 5 -10.71 -7.85 -1.33
CA SER A 5 -10.00 -7.65 -2.60
C SER A 5 -9.95 -6.17 -3.02
N SER A 6 -11.01 -5.41 -2.72
CA SER A 6 -11.07 -3.97 -3.02
C SER A 6 -10.11 -3.15 -2.17
N SER A 7 -9.80 -3.59 -0.95
CA SER A 7 -8.82 -2.91 -0.08
C SER A 7 -7.39 -3.14 -0.58
N ALA A 8 -7.09 -4.36 -1.05
CA ALA A 8 -5.78 -4.71 -1.59
C ALA A 8 -5.47 -3.98 -2.90
N SER A 9 -6.44 -3.85 -3.80
CA SER A 9 -6.27 -3.16 -5.09
C SER A 9 -6.01 -1.66 -4.96
N GLN A 10 -6.38 -1.05 -3.83
CA GLN A 10 -6.13 0.37 -3.57
C GLN A 10 -4.71 0.67 -3.05
N LEU A 11 -4.01 -0.32 -2.48
CA LEU A 11 -2.67 -0.13 -1.89
C LEU A 11 -1.64 0.38 -2.91
N PRO A 12 -1.55 -0.18 -4.14
CA PRO A 12 -0.63 0.32 -5.17
C PRO A 12 -0.94 1.77 -5.58
N ALA A 13 -2.23 2.10 -5.73
CA ALA A 13 -2.65 3.46 -6.09
C ALA A 13 -2.27 4.47 -4.99
N LYS A 14 -2.52 4.14 -3.71
CA LYS A 14 -2.10 4.98 -2.57
C LYS A 14 -0.59 5.15 -2.49
N LYS A 15 0.18 4.10 -2.74
CA LYS A 15 1.65 4.15 -2.82
C LYS A 15 2.10 5.12 -3.92
N GLN A 16 1.50 5.02 -5.11
CA GLN A 16 1.82 5.89 -6.25
C GLN A 16 1.47 7.36 -5.98
N GLN A 17 0.28 7.62 -5.40
CA GLN A 17 -0.11 8.97 -5.00
C GLN A 17 0.89 9.56 -3.98
N GLY A 18 1.25 8.80 -2.95
CA GLY A 18 2.24 9.24 -1.96
C GLY A 18 3.61 9.55 -2.57
N ARG A 19 3.98 8.87 -3.66
CA ARG A 19 5.27 9.07 -4.35
C ARG A 19 5.28 10.42 -5.05
N LEU A 20 4.23 10.71 -5.80
CA LEU A 20 4.09 11.98 -6.52
C LEU A 20 4.08 13.18 -5.56
N VAL A 21 3.42 13.03 -4.41
CA VAL A 21 3.42 14.06 -3.36
C VAL A 21 4.84 14.28 -2.83
N LEU A 22 5.60 13.22 -2.56
CA LEU A 22 7.00 13.36 -2.11
C LEU A 22 7.90 14.00 -3.16
N GLU A 23 7.82 13.57 -4.43
CA GLU A 23 8.59 14.14 -5.55
C GLU A 23 8.31 15.65 -5.72
N THR A 24 7.10 16.10 -5.37
CA THR A 24 6.72 17.51 -5.43
C THR A 24 7.21 18.30 -4.21
N LEU A 25 7.28 17.68 -3.03
CA LEU A 25 7.63 18.36 -1.77
C LEU A 25 9.13 18.36 -1.47
N GLU A 26 9.87 17.33 -1.85
CA GLU A 26 11.32 17.21 -1.61
C GLU A 26 12.18 18.37 -2.16
N PRO A 27 11.91 18.97 -3.34
CA PRO A 27 12.71 20.09 -3.83
C PRO A 27 12.37 21.43 -3.15
N LEU A 28 11.38 21.46 -2.26
CA LEU A 28 10.95 22.69 -1.59
C LEU A 28 11.77 22.96 -0.32
N SER A 29 11.86 24.23 0.08
CA SER A 29 12.46 24.59 1.36
C SER A 29 11.75 23.89 2.53
N GLY A 30 12.54 23.38 3.47
CA GLY A 30 12.03 22.71 4.68
C GLY A 30 11.08 23.57 5.50
N ASP A 31 11.33 24.88 5.57
CA ASP A 31 10.51 25.84 6.34
C ASP A 31 9.22 26.27 5.63
N ARG A 32 9.02 25.83 4.37
CA ARG A 32 7.79 26.15 3.64
C ARG A 32 6.59 25.54 4.36
N LYS A 33 5.56 26.37 4.59
CA LYS A 33 4.30 25.92 5.18
C LYS A 33 3.64 24.84 4.32
N CYS A 34 3.14 23.80 4.98
CA CYS A 34 2.42 22.67 4.43
C CYS A 34 1.14 22.48 5.23
N PHE A 35 0.03 22.18 4.55
CA PHE A 35 -1.26 22.00 5.20
C PHE A 35 -1.79 20.59 4.96
N ARG A 36 -2.12 19.88 6.02
CA ARG A 36 -2.73 18.54 5.95
C ARG A 36 -4.19 18.63 6.32
N LEU A 37 -5.06 18.22 5.40
CA LEU A 37 -6.50 18.10 5.65
C LEU A 37 -6.80 16.76 6.35
N ILE A 38 -7.41 16.82 7.52
CA ILE A 38 -7.85 15.65 8.30
C ILE A 38 -9.26 15.90 8.79
N ASN A 39 -10.23 15.08 8.35
CA ASN A 39 -11.63 15.17 8.78
C ASN A 39 -12.22 16.59 8.69
N GLY A 40 -11.88 17.34 7.64
CA GLY A 40 -12.34 18.72 7.43
C GLY A 40 -11.51 19.80 8.13
N VAL A 41 -10.52 19.43 8.94
CA VAL A 41 -9.60 20.37 9.62
C VAL A 41 -8.27 20.46 8.87
N LEU A 42 -7.82 21.68 8.57
CA LEU A 42 -6.48 21.93 8.03
C LEU A 42 -5.49 22.12 9.17
N VAL A 43 -4.48 21.25 9.22
CA VAL A 43 -3.38 21.34 10.18
C VAL A 43 -2.16 21.95 9.49
N GLU A 44 -1.68 23.09 9.99
CA GLU A 44 -0.44 23.71 9.53
C GLU A 44 0.78 22.94 10.05
N LYS A 45 1.74 22.70 9.16
CA LYS A 45 3.04 22.07 9.39
C LYS A 45 4.08 22.68 8.46
N THR A 46 5.31 22.23 8.53
CA THR A 46 6.36 22.56 7.55
C THR A 46 6.69 21.36 6.66
N VAL A 47 7.38 21.58 5.54
CA VAL A 47 7.85 20.49 4.65
C VAL A 47 8.75 19.52 5.41
N GLN A 48 9.65 20.02 6.27
CA GLN A 48 10.53 19.18 7.08
C GLN A 48 9.78 18.30 8.09
N ASP A 49 8.60 18.71 8.58
CA ASP A 49 7.76 17.88 9.45
C ASP A 49 6.99 16.81 8.67
N VAL A 50 6.59 17.12 7.43
CA VAL A 50 5.66 16.30 6.64
C VAL A 50 6.38 15.23 5.82
N VAL A 51 7.53 15.56 5.23
CA VAL A 51 8.29 14.63 4.37
C VAL A 51 8.68 13.35 5.11
N PRO A 52 9.21 13.37 6.34
CA PRO A 52 9.53 12.15 7.09
C PRO A 52 8.30 11.27 7.33
N ALA A 53 7.17 11.88 7.70
CA ALA A 53 5.92 11.16 7.93
C ALA A 53 5.39 10.49 6.65
N LEU A 54 5.50 11.16 5.50
CA LEU A 54 5.12 10.60 4.21
C LEU A 54 6.02 9.42 3.80
N LYS A 55 7.34 9.53 4.01
CA LYS A 55 8.30 8.44 3.74
C LYS A 55 8.00 7.20 4.59
N THR A 56 7.81 7.38 5.90
CA THR A 56 7.47 6.29 6.82
C THR A 56 6.17 5.60 6.40
N ASN A 57 5.14 6.37 6.03
CA ASN A 57 3.86 5.81 5.58
C ASN A 57 4.01 5.03 4.27
N GLN A 58 4.77 5.54 3.30
CA GLN A 58 5.03 4.83 2.05
C GLN A 58 5.77 3.50 2.28
N GLU A 59 6.76 3.50 3.16
CA GLU A 59 7.50 2.27 3.48
C GLU A 59 6.60 1.25 4.18
N GLY A 60 5.73 1.70 5.09
CA GLY A 60 4.71 0.85 5.71
C GLY A 60 3.77 0.22 4.66
N LEU A 61 3.27 1.02 3.71
CA LEU A 61 2.43 0.52 2.61
C LEU A 61 3.17 -0.48 1.72
N ARG A 62 4.46 -0.26 1.46
CA ARG A 62 5.30 -1.19 0.69
C ARG A 62 5.40 -2.55 1.41
N LYS A 63 5.70 -2.54 2.71
CA LYS A 63 5.80 -3.78 3.50
C LYS A 63 4.50 -4.56 3.51
N ILE A 64 3.37 -3.88 3.74
CA ILE A 64 2.05 -4.53 3.73
C ILE A 64 1.75 -5.18 2.37
N LEU A 65 2.12 -4.52 1.27
CA LEU A 65 1.93 -5.08 -0.07
C LEU A 65 2.80 -6.32 -0.29
N GLU A 66 4.06 -6.29 0.15
CA GLU A 66 4.98 -7.42 0.05
C GLU A 66 4.50 -8.62 0.88
N ASP A 67 4.04 -8.37 2.11
CA ASP A 67 3.50 -9.40 2.99
C ASP A 67 2.24 -10.04 2.41
N LEU A 68 1.36 -9.23 1.80
CA LEU A 68 0.16 -9.73 1.14
C LEU A 68 0.50 -10.61 -0.07
N LEU A 69 1.44 -10.19 -0.91
CA LEU A 69 1.90 -10.98 -2.06
C LEU A 69 2.54 -12.30 -1.61
N LYS A 70 3.34 -12.27 -0.55
CA LYS A 70 3.96 -13.45 0.04
C LYS A 70 2.90 -14.42 0.57
N SER A 71 1.93 -13.92 1.34
CA SER A 71 0.83 -14.72 1.87
C SER A 71 0.01 -15.38 0.75
N TYR A 72 -0.30 -14.62 -0.31
CA TYR A 72 -1.01 -15.14 -1.47
C TYR A 72 -0.23 -16.28 -2.15
N LYS A 73 1.07 -16.10 -2.38
CA LYS A 73 1.92 -17.11 -3.01
C LYS A 73 2.03 -18.37 -2.15
N THR A 74 2.24 -18.22 -0.84
CA THR A 74 2.27 -19.37 0.09
C THR A 74 0.97 -20.15 0.04
N LYS A 75 -0.18 -19.46 0.05
CA LYS A 75 -1.49 -20.12 -0.06
C LYS A 75 -1.71 -20.79 -1.41
N GLN A 76 -1.27 -20.17 -2.49
CA GLN A 76 -1.30 -20.77 -3.83
C GLN A 76 -0.47 -22.06 -3.87
N ASP A 77 0.76 -22.03 -3.37
CA ASP A 77 1.66 -23.19 -3.32
C ASP A 77 1.09 -24.32 -2.45
N GLU A 78 0.47 -23.99 -1.30
CA GLU A 78 -0.25 -24.96 -0.44
C GLU A 78 -1.41 -25.61 -1.18
N LEU A 79 -2.21 -24.82 -1.90
CA LEU A 79 -3.37 -25.28 -2.67
C LEU A 79 -2.91 -26.21 -3.81
N ASP A 80 -1.86 -25.84 -4.54
CA ASP A 80 -1.33 -26.65 -5.65
C ASP A 80 -0.73 -27.96 -5.16
N LYS A 81 -0.02 -27.95 -4.01
CA LYS A 81 0.44 -29.19 -3.35
C LYS A 81 -0.73 -30.07 -2.93
N TRP A 82 -1.78 -29.49 -2.35
CA TRP A 82 -2.97 -30.22 -1.94
C TRP A 82 -3.71 -30.83 -3.13
N LYS A 83 -3.88 -30.09 -4.24
CA LYS A 83 -4.47 -30.60 -5.48
C LYS A 83 -3.73 -31.82 -6.01
N LYS A 84 -2.38 -31.74 -6.10
CA LYS A 84 -1.53 -32.84 -6.54
C LYS A 84 -1.64 -34.06 -5.62
N LYS A 85 -1.61 -33.84 -4.30
CA LYS A 85 -1.70 -34.92 -3.31
C LYS A 85 -3.02 -35.70 -3.39
N ASN A 86 -4.11 -35.02 -3.74
CA ASN A 86 -5.45 -35.59 -3.73
C ASN A 86 -6.02 -35.88 -5.12
N ASN A 87 -5.19 -35.82 -6.18
CA ASN A 87 -5.61 -35.98 -7.58
C ASN A 87 -6.84 -35.13 -7.97
N VAL A 88 -6.95 -33.91 -7.43
CA VAL A 88 -8.09 -33.03 -7.69
C VAL A 88 -7.95 -32.44 -9.09
N GLN A 89 -8.94 -32.68 -9.95
CA GLN A 89 -9.02 -32.09 -11.29
C GLN A 89 -10.03 -30.95 -11.31
N VAL A 90 -9.65 -29.85 -11.94
CA VAL A 90 -10.57 -28.71 -12.17
C VAL A 90 -11.37 -29.04 -13.42
N VAL A 91 -12.68 -29.23 -13.26
CA VAL A 91 -13.61 -29.39 -14.38
C VAL A 91 -14.22 -28.02 -14.66
N GLN A 92 -13.96 -27.45 -15.85
CA GLN A 92 -14.67 -26.25 -16.30
C GLN A 92 -16.05 -26.68 -16.82
N GLN A 93 -17.11 -26.06 -16.29
CA GLN A 93 -18.45 -26.09 -16.87
C GLN A 93 -18.60 -24.97 -17.89
#